data_AF-A0A0G1MXY1-F1
#
_entry.id   AF-A0A0G1MXY1-F1
#
_cell.length_a   1.000
_cell.length_b   1.000
_cell.length_c   1.000
_cell.angle_alpha   90.00
_cell.angle_beta   90.00
_cell.angle_gamma   90.00
#
_symmetry.space_group_name_H-M   'P 1'
#
loop_
_entity.id
_entity.type
_entity.pdbx_description
1 polymer ?
#
loop_
_entity_poly.entity_id
_entity_poly.type
_entity_poly.pdbx_seq_one_letter_code
_entity_poly.pdbx_strand_id
1 'polypeptide(L)'
;MSKKYAQKIVTLGGGTGHFHLLDGLKRINDPALITAVVGTWDNGGSSGRLRTELGILPPGDIRRCLLALMEDERQQEVAQRLFDDRVGDHSMGNLIGVSLDHIFHGQDRGTDAERELFRVRGQILPASFGARGQILIPKIG
;
A
#
# COMPACT_ATOMS: atom_id res chain seq x y z
N MET A 1 27.73 -6.83 5.72
CA MET A 1 26.32 -6.37 5.69
C MET A 1 26.19 -5.25 6.71
N SER A 2 25.70 -4.07 6.30
CA SER A 2 25.49 -2.95 7.23
C SER A 2 24.47 -3.35 8.31
N LYS A 3 24.73 -2.97 9.56
CA LYS A 3 23.85 -3.27 10.69
C LYS A 3 22.51 -2.54 10.48
N LYS A 4 21.41 -3.29 10.33
CA LYS A 4 20.06 -2.69 10.30
C LYS A 4 19.67 -2.26 11.72
N TYR A 5 18.99 -1.12 11.82
CA TYR A 5 18.30 -0.72 13.04
C TYR A 5 17.09 -1.63 13.30
N ALA A 6 16.66 -1.72 14.56
CA ALA A 6 15.47 -2.48 14.96
C ALA A 6 14.50 -1.56 15.72
N GLN A 7 14.20 -0.40 15.14
CA GLN A 7 13.27 0.57 15.71
C GLN A 7 11.85 0.32 15.19
N LYS A 8 10.85 0.49 16.07
CA LYS A 8 9.44 0.54 15.66
C LYS A 8 9.19 1.91 15.03
N ILE A 9 8.91 1.94 13.73
CA ILE A 9 8.73 3.19 12.96
C ILE A 9 7.32 3.22 12.41
N VAL A 10 6.58 4.27 12.74
CA VAL A 10 5.30 4.57 12.10
C VAL A 10 5.50 5.76 11.18
N THR A 11 5.05 5.62 9.93
CA THR A 11 5.07 6.69 8.92
C THR A 11 3.64 7.04 8.53
N LEU A 12 3.39 8.31 8.27
CA LEU A 12 2.09 8.83 7.84
C LEU A 12 2.31 9.56 6.51
N GLY A 13 1.60 9.18 5.46
CA GLY A 13 1.81 9.82 4.16
C GLY A 13 1.01 9.24 3.01
N GLY A 14 1.47 9.55 1.80
CA GLY A 14 0.98 9.04 0.52
C GLY A 14 1.90 9.51 -0.61
N GLY A 15 1.60 9.10 -1.85
CA GLY A 15 2.33 9.59 -3.02
C GLY A 15 3.80 9.17 -3.10
N THR A 16 4.57 9.95 -3.87
CA THR A 16 5.98 9.64 -4.19
C THR A 16 6.93 9.93 -3.03
N GLY A 17 6.67 10.95 -2.21
CA GLY A 17 7.52 11.26 -1.05
C GLY A 17 7.53 10.13 -0.03
N HIS A 18 6.35 9.56 0.25
CA HIS A 18 6.22 8.42 1.16
C HIS A 18 6.87 7.15 0.60
N PHE A 19 6.78 6.93 -0.72
CA PHE A 19 7.50 5.83 -1.39
C PHE A 19 9.01 5.89 -1.13
N HIS A 20 9.65 7.04 -1.40
CA HIS A 20 11.10 7.17 -1.23
C HIS A 20 11.52 7.06 0.24
N LEU A 21 10.71 7.58 1.17
CA LEU A 21 10.93 7.42 2.60
C LEU A 21 10.94 5.93 2.99
N LEU A 22 9.90 5.18 2.59
CA LEU A 22 9.78 3.76 2.91
C LEU A 22 10.89 2.91 2.26
N ASP A 23 11.24 3.18 1.00
CA ASP A 23 12.31 2.45 0.31
C ASP A 23 13.68 2.69 0.99
N GLY A 24 13.95 3.92 1.43
CA GLY A 24 15.12 4.23 2.24
C GLY A 24 15.10 3.54 3.60
N LEU A 25 13.98 3.61 4.32
CA LEU A 25 13.82 3.00 5.64
C LEU A 25 14.00 1.47 5.62
N LYS A 26 13.45 0.78 4.61
CA LYS A 26 13.60 -0.67 4.40
C LYS A 26 15.07 -1.12 4.32
N ARG A 27 15.95 -0.26 3.78
CA ARG A 27 17.39 -0.53 3.64
C ARG A 27 18.14 -0.40 4.97
N ILE A 28 17.72 0.52 5.84
CA ILE A 28 18.44 0.85 7.08
C ILE A 28 17.81 0.29 8.36
N ASN A 29 16.53 -0.05 8.37
CA ASN A 29 15.80 -0.62 9.52
C ASN A 29 15.25 -2.01 9.17
N ASP A 30 14.92 -2.81 10.18
CA ASP A 30 14.14 -4.04 10.00
C ASP A 30 12.75 -3.68 9.41
N PRO A 31 12.44 -4.12 8.18
CA PRO A 31 11.15 -3.89 7.53
C PRO A 31 9.96 -4.37 8.35
N ALA A 32 10.08 -5.45 9.13
CA ALA A 32 8.97 -5.94 9.96
C ALA A 32 8.54 -4.95 11.07
N LEU A 33 9.39 -3.98 11.38
CA LEU A 33 9.12 -2.95 12.41
C LEU A 33 8.66 -1.62 11.81
N ILE A 34 8.45 -1.56 10.49
CA ILE A 34 7.90 -0.39 9.81
C ILE A 34 6.40 -0.56 9.66
N THR A 35 5.63 0.47 10.01
CA THR A 35 4.20 0.59 9.76
C THR A 35 3.96 1.85 8.91
N ALA A 36 3.38 1.68 7.73
CA ALA A 36 2.99 2.75 6.83
C ALA A 36 1.49 3.00 6.95
N VAL A 37 1.11 4.15 7.50
CA VAL A 37 -0.27 4.63 7.51
C VAL A 37 -0.48 5.51 6.28
N VAL A 38 -1.33 5.06 5.38
CA VAL A 38 -1.48 5.60 4.02
C VAL A 38 -2.79 6.36 3.90
N GLY A 39 -2.73 7.67 3.69
CA GLY A 39 -3.89 8.50 3.44
C GLY A 39 -4.01 8.91 1.98
N THR A 40 -5.24 9.02 1.47
CA THR A 40 -5.51 9.52 0.11
C THR A 40 -5.63 11.04 0.13
N TRP A 41 -4.49 11.71 0.17
CA TRP A 41 -4.46 13.16 0.27
C TRP A 41 -4.53 13.86 -1.09
N ASP A 42 -4.26 13.17 -2.23
CA ASP A 42 -3.97 13.92 -3.48
C ASP A 42 -4.39 13.30 -4.85
N ASN A 43 -5.08 12.16 -4.95
CA ASN A 43 -5.36 11.56 -6.28
C ASN A 43 -6.68 12.03 -6.94
N GLY A 44 -6.86 13.35 -7.09
CA GLY A 44 -7.98 13.96 -7.84
C GLY A 44 -8.00 13.63 -9.36
N GLY A 45 -6.96 13.02 -9.92
CA GLY A 45 -6.87 12.62 -11.32
C GLY A 45 -6.75 11.11 -11.52
N SER A 46 -7.40 10.58 -12.57
CA SER A 46 -7.57 9.17 -13.03
C SER A 46 -8.12 8.16 -12.00
N SER A 47 -7.77 8.30 -10.73
CA SER A 47 -8.33 7.54 -9.60
C SER A 47 -9.74 8.01 -9.21
N GLY A 48 -10.16 9.18 -9.69
CA GLY A 48 -11.51 9.71 -9.49
C GLY A 48 -12.61 8.82 -10.10
N ARG A 49 -12.36 8.12 -11.23
CA ARG A 49 -13.38 7.24 -11.85
C ARG A 49 -13.65 5.99 -11.03
N LEU A 50 -12.61 5.30 -10.54
CA LEU A 50 -12.76 4.13 -9.66
C LEU A 50 -13.41 4.48 -8.32
N ARG A 51 -13.12 5.68 -7.78
CA ARG A 51 -13.77 6.19 -6.57
C ARG A 51 -15.28 6.41 -6.80
N THR A 52 -15.67 6.85 -7.98
CA THR A 52 -17.07 7.14 -8.37
C THR A 52 -17.84 5.88 -8.78
N GLU A 53 -17.19 4.88 -9.37
CA GLU A 53 -17.85 3.65 -9.85
C GLU A 53 -17.89 2.53 -8.81
N LEU A 54 -16.92 2.46 -7.89
CA LEU A 54 -16.79 1.35 -6.93
C LEU A 54 -16.67 1.78 -5.45
N GLY A 55 -16.57 3.08 -5.15
CA GLY A 55 -16.51 3.58 -3.76
C GLY A 55 -15.20 3.27 -3.01
N ILE A 56 -14.15 2.82 -3.73
CA ILE A 56 -12.87 2.37 -3.16
C ILE A 56 -11.83 3.50 -3.27
N LEU A 57 -11.03 3.68 -2.21
CA LEU A 57 -9.93 4.64 -2.14
C LEU A 57 -8.93 4.37 -3.28
N PRO A 58 -8.34 5.40 -3.93
CA PRO A 58 -7.32 5.24 -4.96
C PRO A 58 -6.27 4.17 -4.59
N PRO A 59 -6.26 2.99 -5.23
CA PRO A 59 -5.34 1.88 -4.91
C PRO A 59 -3.87 2.21 -5.22
N GLY A 60 -3.59 3.37 -5.82
CA GLY A 60 -2.24 3.81 -6.17
C GLY A 60 -1.31 3.97 -4.97
N ASP A 61 -1.78 4.47 -3.82
CA ASP A 61 -0.90 4.77 -2.70
C ASP A 61 -0.56 3.53 -1.85
N ILE A 62 -1.49 2.57 -1.70
CA ILE A 62 -1.22 1.27 -1.07
C ILE A 62 -0.20 0.48 -1.91
N ARG A 63 -0.40 0.41 -3.23
CA ARG A 63 0.53 -0.27 -4.14
C ARG A 63 1.92 0.33 -4.12
N ARG A 64 2.04 1.66 -4.04
CA ARG A 64 3.35 2.32 -3.84
C ARG A 64 4.01 1.87 -2.54
N CYS A 65 3.26 1.78 -1.45
CA CYS A 65 3.81 1.30 -0.17
C CYS A 65 4.23 -0.17 -0.23
N LEU A 66 3.45 -1.03 -0.90
CA LEU A 66 3.83 -2.42 -1.17
C LEU A 66 5.17 -2.48 -1.90
N LEU A 67 5.29 -1.79 -3.04
CA LEU A 67 6.53 -1.73 -3.83
C LEU A 67 7.71 -1.20 -3.03
N ALA A 68 7.52 -0.10 -2.28
CA ALA A 68 8.57 0.50 -1.49
C ALA A 68 9.10 -0.44 -0.39
N LEU A 69 8.25 -1.30 0.15
CA LEU A 69 8.58 -2.22 1.24
C LEU A 69 9.00 -3.63 0.78
N MET A 70 8.99 -3.94 -0.53
CA MET A 70 9.52 -5.20 -1.07
C MET A 70 11.04 -5.26 -0.96
N GLU A 71 11.57 -6.31 -0.34
CA GLU A 71 13.02 -6.44 -0.07
C GLU A 71 13.81 -7.02 -1.24
N ASP A 72 13.16 -7.82 -2.07
CA ASP A 72 13.77 -8.44 -3.24
C ASP A 72 13.54 -7.53 -4.48
N GLU A 73 14.63 -7.06 -5.08
CA GLU A 73 14.57 -6.12 -6.21
C GLU A 73 13.87 -6.73 -7.43
N ARG A 74 14.06 -8.03 -7.67
CA ARG A 74 13.44 -8.74 -8.78
C ARG A 74 11.94 -8.87 -8.56
N GLN A 75 11.51 -9.18 -7.35
CA GLN A 75 10.10 -9.21 -6.95
C GLN A 75 9.46 -7.83 -7.09
N GLN A 76 10.15 -6.77 -6.65
CA GLN A 76 9.69 -5.40 -6.81
C GLN A 76 9.50 -5.04 -8.29
N GLU A 77 10.44 -5.42 -9.15
CA GLU A 77 10.32 -5.21 -10.61
C GLU A 77 9.12 -5.97 -11.21
N VAL A 78 8.93 -7.25 -10.85
CA VAL A 78 7.80 -8.05 -11.32
C VAL A 78 6.48 -7.44 -10.86
N ALA A 79 6.39 -7.06 -9.59
CA ALA A 79 5.19 -6.44 -9.02
C ALA A 79 4.90 -5.08 -9.69
N GLN A 80 5.93 -4.27 -9.97
CA GLN A 80 5.76 -3.01 -10.69
C GLN A 80 5.14 -3.25 -12.08
N ARG A 81 5.70 -4.17 -12.86
CA ARG A 81 5.16 -4.53 -14.19
C ARG A 81 3.73 -5.06 -14.10
N LEU A 82 3.45 -5.92 -13.12
CA LEU A 82 2.10 -6.45 -12.88
C LEU A 82 1.12 -5.34 -12.50
N PHE A 83 1.52 -4.38 -11.67
CA PHE A 83 0.67 -3.27 -11.26
C PHE A 83 0.41 -2.27 -12.38
N ASP A 84 1.38 -2.07 -13.27
CA ASP A 84 1.26 -1.17 -14.42
C ASP A 84 0.50 -1.79 -15.60
N ASP A 85 0.42 -3.12 -15.65
CA ASP A 85 -0.32 -3.83 -16.70
C ASP A 85 -1.81 -3.47 -16.69
N ARG A 86 -2.43 -3.51 -17.87
CA ARG A 86 -3.82 -3.10 -18.08
C ARG A 86 -4.63 -4.22 -18.71
N VAL A 87 -5.77 -4.52 -18.11
CA VAL A 87 -6.79 -5.41 -18.65
C VAL A 87 -8.00 -4.58 -19.01
N GLY A 88 -8.16 -4.30 -20.30
CA GLY A 88 -9.12 -3.30 -20.79
C GLY A 88 -8.82 -1.91 -20.22
N ASP A 89 -9.82 -1.29 -19.60
CA ASP A 89 -9.71 0.06 -19.03
C ASP A 89 -9.20 0.08 -17.57
N HIS A 90 -8.89 -1.08 -16.99
CA HIS A 90 -8.47 -1.19 -15.60
C HIS A 90 -7.00 -1.60 -15.47
N SER A 91 -6.31 -1.04 -14.48
CA SER A 91 -4.98 -1.49 -14.07
C SER A 91 -5.13 -2.81 -13.30
N MET A 92 -4.29 -3.79 -13.63
CA MET A 92 -4.28 -5.11 -12.98
C MET A 92 -4.04 -4.98 -11.48
N GLY A 93 -3.14 -4.11 -11.04
CA GLY A 93 -2.95 -3.86 -9.60
C GLY A 93 -4.21 -3.35 -8.90
N ASN A 94 -5.05 -2.57 -9.57
CA ASN A 94 -6.33 -2.13 -9.00
C ASN A 94 -7.33 -3.29 -8.93
N LEU A 95 -7.36 -4.14 -9.96
CA LEU A 95 -8.22 -5.32 -9.96
C LEU A 95 -7.84 -6.30 -8.84
N ILE A 96 -6.55 -6.50 -8.60
CA ILE A 96 -6.04 -7.30 -7.48
C ILE A 96 -6.55 -6.72 -6.15
N GLY A 97 -6.31 -5.43 -5.89
CA GLY A 97 -6.75 -4.79 -4.65
C GLY A 97 -8.26 -4.87 -4.43
N VAL A 98 -9.06 -4.51 -5.44
CA VAL A 98 -10.54 -4.59 -5.36
C VAL A 98 -11.00 -6.03 -5.14
N SER A 99 -10.37 -7.01 -5.78
CA SER A 99 -10.74 -8.42 -5.62
C SER A 99 -10.43 -8.92 -4.22
N LEU A 100 -9.28 -8.54 -3.65
CA LEU A 100 -8.89 -8.91 -2.30
C LEU A 100 -9.75 -8.20 -1.25
N ASP A 101 -10.06 -6.92 -1.43
CA ASP A 101 -11.02 -6.20 -0.58
C ASP A 101 -12.38 -6.91 -0.56
N HIS A 102 -12.85 -7.39 -1.71
CA HIS A 102 -14.10 -8.15 -1.82
C HIS A 102 -14.03 -9.52 -1.15
N ILE A 103 -12.97 -10.31 -1.42
CA ILE A 103 -12.77 -11.66 -0.87
C ILE A 103 -12.63 -11.63 0.65
N PHE A 104 -11.90 -10.64 1.18
CA PHE A 104 -11.60 -10.50 2.59
C PHE A 104 -12.54 -9.53 3.33
N HIS A 105 -13.56 -9.02 2.63
CA HIS A 105 -14.64 -8.19 3.17
C HIS A 105 -14.21 -6.85 3.79
N GLY A 106 -13.18 -6.21 3.27
CA GLY A 106 -12.73 -4.90 3.77
C GLY A 106 -11.35 -4.53 3.26
N GLN A 107 -11.10 -3.23 3.11
CA GLN A 107 -9.84 -2.72 2.59
C GLN A 107 -8.65 -2.98 3.51
N ASP A 108 -8.88 -2.99 4.82
CA ASP A 108 -7.91 -3.39 5.84
C ASP A 108 -7.40 -4.80 5.57
N ARG A 109 -8.33 -5.75 5.48
CA ARG A 109 -8.02 -7.17 5.30
C ARG A 109 -7.54 -7.47 3.88
N GLY A 110 -8.03 -6.76 2.87
CA GLY A 110 -7.54 -6.84 1.51
C GLY A 110 -6.10 -6.37 1.39
N THR A 111 -5.74 -5.26 2.06
CA THR A 111 -4.35 -4.78 2.13
C THR A 111 -3.43 -5.78 2.83
N ASP A 112 -3.90 -6.41 3.93
CA ASP A 112 -3.15 -7.48 4.60
C ASP A 112 -2.95 -8.70 3.69
N ALA A 113 -3.97 -9.07 2.91
CA ALA A 113 -3.84 -10.13 1.92
C ALA A 113 -2.87 -9.77 0.78
N GLU A 114 -2.85 -8.52 0.31
CA GLU A 114 -1.84 -8.04 -0.65
C GLU A 114 -0.43 -8.14 -0.06
N ARG A 115 -0.25 -7.76 1.21
CA ARG A 115 1.04 -7.87 1.90
C ARG A 115 1.52 -9.32 1.94
N GLU A 116 0.64 -10.26 2.25
CA GLU A 116 0.96 -11.69 2.25
C GLU A 116 1.32 -12.18 0.85
N LEU A 117 0.48 -11.87 -0.15
CA LEU A 117 0.68 -12.25 -1.55
C LEU A 117 2.04 -11.77 -2.09
N PHE A 118 2.40 -10.53 -1.77
CA PHE A 118 3.66 -9.92 -2.18
C PHE A 118 4.77 -10.01 -1.13
N ARG A 119 4.63 -10.85 -0.10
CA ARG A 119 5.67 -11.11 0.92
C ARG A 119 6.26 -9.85 1.56
N VAL A 120 5.43 -8.82 1.74
CA VAL A 120 5.84 -7.55 2.35
C VAL A 120 5.75 -7.70 3.87
N ARG A 121 6.86 -7.50 4.58
CA ARG A 121 6.90 -7.67 6.05
C ARG A 121 6.34 -6.47 6.82
N GLY A 122 6.66 -5.24 6.40
CA GLY A 122 6.29 -4.03 7.15
C GLY A 122 4.84 -3.60 6.94
N GLN A 123 4.09 -3.36 8.01
CA GLN A 123 2.64 -3.13 8.01
C GLN A 123 2.21 -1.96 7.11
N ILE A 124 1.06 -2.10 6.44
CA ILE A 124 0.46 -1.05 5.62
C ILE A 124 -0.99 -0.92 6.04
N LEU A 125 -1.36 0.27 6.51
CA LEU A 125 -2.68 0.54 7.09
C LEU A 125 -3.32 1.68 6.31
N PRO A 126 -4.50 1.50 5.70
CA PRO A 126 -5.21 2.62 5.10
C PRO A 126 -5.65 3.58 6.21
N ALA A 127 -5.56 4.88 5.96
CA ALA A 127 -5.90 5.89 6.96
C ALA A 127 -7.41 5.91 7.26
N SER A 128 -8.27 5.40 6.38
CA SER A 128 -9.73 5.34 6.56
C SER A 128 -10.25 3.98 6.10
N PHE A 129 -11.27 3.45 6.79
CA PHE A 129 -11.95 2.19 6.47
C PHE A 129 -13.34 2.40 5.82
N GLY A 130 -13.60 3.54 5.18
CA GLY A 130 -14.89 3.75 4.51
C GLY A 130 -14.99 4.96 3.57
N ALA A 131 -16.06 4.95 2.76
CA ALA A 131 -16.42 6.00 1.79
C ALA A 131 -16.65 7.39 2.39
N ARG A 132 -16.76 7.49 3.73
CA ARG A 132 -16.78 8.75 4.47
C ARG A 132 -15.37 8.96 5.01
N GLY A 133 -14.68 9.99 4.53
CA GLY A 133 -13.27 10.29 4.84
C GLY A 133 -12.99 10.59 6.31
N GLN A 134 -13.12 9.58 7.18
CA GLN A 134 -12.74 9.62 8.57
C GLN A 134 -11.44 8.84 8.75
N ILE A 135 -10.43 9.52 9.28
CA ILE A 135 -9.16 8.88 9.58
C ILE A 135 -9.34 8.02 10.83
N LEU A 136 -9.22 6.70 10.71
CA LEU A 136 -9.23 5.78 11.84
C LEU A 136 -7.80 5.26 12.01
N ILE A 137 -7.06 5.79 12.98
CA ILE A 137 -5.75 5.25 13.36
C ILE A 137 -6.05 4.03 14.24
N PRO A 138 -5.77 2.78 13.80
CA PRO A 138 -5.97 1.62 14.64
C PRO A 138 -5.13 1.72 15.90
N LYS A 139 -5.71 1.34 17.05
CA LYS A 139 -4.99 1.30 18.33
C LYS A 139 -3.84 0.32 18.20
N ILE A 140 -2.61 0.84 18.28
CA ILE A 140 -1.39 0.04 18.39
C ILE A 140 -1.35 -0.45 19.84
N GLY A 141 -1.75 -1.70 20.07
CA GLY A 141 -1.68 -2.40 21.36
C GLY A 141 -0.41 -3.22 21.49
#